data_AF-A0A7X1P054-F1
#
_entry.id   AF-A0A7X1P054-F1
#
_cell.length_a   1.000
_cell.length_b   1.000
_cell.length_c   1.000
_cell.angle_alpha   90.00
_cell.angle_beta   90.00
_cell.angle_gamma   90.00
#
_symmetry.space_group_name_H-M   'P 1'
#
loop_
_entity.id
_entity.type
_entity.pdbx_description
1 polymer ?
#
loop_
_entity_poly.entity_id
_entity_poly.type
_entity_poly.pdbx_seq_one_letter_code
_entity_poly.pdbx_strand_id
1 'polypeptide(L)'
;MAKKLTGKVLAKFEAERDVWQEVLEGVREIKAGGGRRTKVEPKSQVGRVRLKSGLSQSQFAAALGVSKRTLEQWEQGRREPSGAAQTLLKIAERHPEVLLEVAG
;
A
#
# COMPACT_ATOMS: atom_id res chain seq x y z
N MET A 1 -24.41 -9.41 -16.35
CA MET A 1 -23.58 -8.25 -16.75
C MET A 1 -24.53 -7.14 -17.17
N ALA A 2 -24.45 -5.95 -16.57
CA ALA A 2 -25.27 -4.82 -17.01
C ALA A 2 -24.91 -4.47 -18.47
N LYS A 3 -25.92 -4.25 -19.31
CA LYS A 3 -25.73 -3.91 -20.74
C LYS A 3 -25.05 -2.55 -20.83
N LYS A 4 -23.91 -2.46 -21.53
CA LYS A 4 -23.20 -1.19 -21.72
C LYS A 4 -24.09 -0.21 -22.50
N LEU A 5 -24.23 1.01 -22.00
CA LEU A 5 -24.88 2.12 -22.69
C LEU A 5 -24.02 2.51 -23.90
N THR A 6 -24.64 2.72 -25.07
CA THR A 6 -23.95 3.13 -26.30
C THR A 6 -24.74 4.16 -27.08
N GLY A 7 -24.03 4.91 -27.94
CA GLY A 7 -24.62 5.86 -28.89
C GLY A 7 -25.50 6.93 -28.23
N LYS A 8 -26.68 7.17 -28.81
CA LYS A 8 -27.62 8.20 -28.34
C LYS A 8 -28.08 7.98 -26.88
N VAL A 9 -28.12 6.74 -26.43
CA VAL A 9 -28.55 6.42 -25.05
C VAL A 9 -27.49 6.85 -24.04
N LEU A 10 -26.20 6.69 -24.37
CA LEU A 10 -25.11 7.19 -23.54
C LEU A 10 -25.10 8.72 -23.50
N ALA A 11 -25.26 9.37 -24.66
CA ALA A 11 -25.27 10.83 -24.74
C ALA A 11 -26.41 11.45 -23.92
N LYS A 12 -27.60 10.85 -23.94
CA LYS A 12 -28.72 11.30 -23.09
C LYS A 12 -28.42 11.11 -21.60
N PHE A 13 -27.86 9.97 -21.24
CA PHE A 13 -27.47 9.70 -19.85
C PHE A 13 -26.43 10.70 -19.35
N GLU A 14 -25.37 10.97 -20.13
CA GLU A 14 -24.33 11.92 -19.75
C GLU A 14 -24.83 13.37 -19.65
N ALA A 15 -25.82 13.76 -20.46
CA ALA A 15 -26.40 15.10 -20.43
C ALA A 15 -27.14 15.41 -19.11
N GLU A 16 -27.68 14.39 -18.45
CA GLU A 16 -28.41 14.50 -17.18
C GLU A 16 -27.56 14.11 -15.96
N ARG A 17 -26.28 13.73 -16.17
CA ARG A 17 -25.41 13.17 -15.14
C ARG A 17 -24.70 14.23 -14.31
N ASP A 18 -24.93 14.22 -13.01
CA ASP A 18 -24.15 15.02 -12.05
C ASP A 18 -22.97 14.21 -11.49
N VAL A 19 -21.85 14.29 -12.20
CA VAL A 19 -20.60 13.63 -11.79
C VAL A 19 -20.11 14.14 -10.42
N TRP A 20 -20.42 15.39 -10.06
CA TRP A 20 -20.00 15.96 -8.78
C TRP A 20 -20.73 15.28 -7.62
N GLN A 21 -22.05 15.14 -7.71
CA GLN A 21 -22.83 14.45 -6.67
C GLN A 21 -22.44 12.97 -6.57
N GLU A 22 -22.24 12.27 -7.69
CA GLU A 22 -21.79 10.87 -7.67
C GLU A 22 -20.44 10.69 -6.95
N VAL A 23 -19.48 11.59 -7.18
CA VAL A 23 -18.18 11.55 -6.49
C VAL A 23 -18.35 11.82 -5.00
N LEU A 24 -19.17 12.80 -4.62
CA LEU A 24 -19.43 13.11 -3.21
C LEU A 24 -20.12 11.95 -2.48
N GLU A 25 -21.09 11.31 -3.11
CA GLU A 25 -21.74 10.10 -2.60
C GLU A 25 -20.74 8.97 -2.42
N GLY A 26 -19.88 8.71 -3.41
CA GLY A 26 -18.83 7.70 -3.31
C GLY A 26 -17.87 7.96 -2.15
N VAL A 27 -17.45 9.22 -1.95
CA VAL A 27 -16.60 9.58 -0.79
C VAL A 27 -17.31 9.37 0.53
N ARG A 28 -18.61 9.71 0.63
CA ARG A 28 -19.42 9.47 1.83
C ARG A 28 -19.57 7.99 2.12
N GLU A 29 -19.82 7.17 1.10
CA GLU A 29 -19.90 5.70 1.23
C GLU A 29 -18.58 5.13 1.77
N ILE A 30 -17.44 5.53 1.19
CA ILE A 30 -16.11 5.10 1.65
C ILE A 30 -15.88 5.49 3.12
N LYS A 31 -16.23 6.73 3.50
CA LYS A 31 -16.11 7.19 4.89
C LYS A 31 -17.03 6.44 5.85
N ALA A 32 -18.21 6.03 5.40
CA ALA A 32 -19.13 5.17 6.15
C ALA A 32 -18.67 3.70 6.22
N GLY A 33 -17.54 3.35 5.60
CA GLY A 33 -17.00 2.00 5.60
C GLY A 33 -17.57 1.09 4.52
N GLY A 34 -18.33 1.63 3.57
CA GLY A 34 -18.80 0.92 2.38
C GLY A 34 -17.70 0.71 1.33
N GLY A 35 -18.08 0.19 0.16
CA GLY A 35 -17.14 -0.24 -0.86
C GLY A 35 -16.40 -1.56 -0.57
N ARG A 36 -15.80 -2.15 -1.62
CA ARG A 36 -15.03 -3.39 -1.52
C ARG A 36 -13.66 -3.12 -0.91
N ARG A 37 -13.38 -3.73 0.24
CA ARG A 37 -12.06 -3.70 0.88
C ARG A 37 -11.33 -5.00 0.59
N THR A 38 -10.12 -4.89 0.05
CA THR A 38 -9.24 -6.05 -0.17
C THR A 38 -8.01 -5.87 0.68
N LYS A 39 -7.73 -6.85 1.54
CA LYS A 39 -6.45 -6.90 2.25
C LYS A 39 -5.40 -7.37 1.24
N VAL A 40 -4.46 -6.48 0.91
CA VAL A 40 -3.34 -6.81 0.02
C VAL A 40 -2.17 -7.23 0.88
N GLU A 41 -1.77 -8.50 0.77
CA GLU A 41 -0.56 -8.97 1.42
C GLU A 41 0.68 -8.45 0.66
N PRO A 42 1.76 -8.04 1.35
CA PRO A 42 2.98 -7.58 0.70
C PRO A 42 3.57 -8.68 -0.17
N LYS A 43 3.92 -8.33 -1.41
CA LYS A 43 4.52 -9.27 -2.36
C LYS A 43 5.93 -9.68 -1.97
N SER A 44 6.71 -8.76 -1.39
CA SER A 44 8.11 -8.99 -1.02
C SER A 44 8.23 -9.47 0.44
N GLN A 45 9.24 -10.31 0.71
CA GLN A 45 9.62 -10.67 2.08
C GLN A 45 9.94 -9.42 2.91
N VAL A 46 10.67 -8.46 2.33
CA VAL A 46 11.02 -7.19 2.98
C VAL A 46 9.78 -6.45 3.47
N GLY A 47 8.74 -6.32 2.63
CA GLY A 47 7.49 -5.67 3.02
C GLY A 47 6.75 -6.42 4.13
N ARG A 48 6.79 -7.75 4.14
CA ARG A 48 6.22 -8.56 5.23
C ARG A 48 6.97 -8.34 6.54
N VAL A 49 8.30 -8.35 6.53
CA VAL A 49 9.14 -8.09 7.72
C VAL A 49 8.85 -6.71 8.28
N ARG A 50 8.80 -5.68 7.42
CA ARG A 50 8.45 -4.33 7.86
C ARG A 50 7.07 -4.28 8.50
N LEU A 51 6.03 -4.80 7.84
CA LEU A 51 4.68 -4.77 8.42
C LEU A 51 4.60 -5.52 9.75
N LYS A 52 5.35 -6.62 9.90
CA LYS A 52 5.43 -7.37 11.16
C LYS A 52 6.05 -6.54 12.30
N SER A 53 6.99 -5.64 11.99
CA SER A 53 7.57 -4.72 12.98
C SER A 53 6.64 -3.58 13.41
N GLY A 54 5.55 -3.33 12.70
CA GLY A 54 4.66 -2.18 12.96
C GLY A 54 5.20 -0.82 12.52
N LEU A 55 6.42 -0.76 11.96
CA LEU A 55 7.06 0.49 11.54
C LEU A 55 6.58 0.98 10.16
N SER A 56 6.52 2.30 10.01
CA SER A 56 6.41 2.95 8.70
C SER A 56 7.66 2.68 7.83
N GLN A 57 7.56 2.90 6.52
CA GLN A 57 8.73 2.76 5.63
C GLN A 57 9.89 3.66 6.04
N SER A 58 9.62 4.89 6.47
CA SER A 58 10.67 5.83 6.92
C SER A 58 11.36 5.36 8.19
N GLN A 59 10.60 4.92 9.19
CA GLN A 59 11.17 4.42 10.46
C GLN A 59 11.97 3.14 10.24
N PHE A 60 11.44 2.20 9.47
CA PHE A 60 12.12 0.94 9.18
C PHE A 60 13.39 1.15 8.35
N ALA A 61 13.36 2.07 7.38
CA ALA A 61 14.54 2.43 6.61
C ALA A 61 15.63 3.06 7.49
N ALA A 62 15.23 3.97 8.39
CA ALA A 62 16.14 4.57 9.36
C ALA A 62 16.78 3.52 10.28
N ALA A 63 15.99 2.59 10.82
CA ALA A 63 16.50 1.50 11.67
C ALA A 63 17.48 0.57 10.94
N LEU A 64 17.29 0.36 9.63
CA LEU A 64 18.21 -0.40 8.80
C LEU A 64 19.39 0.42 8.24
N GLY A 65 19.47 1.72 8.53
CA GLY A 65 20.52 2.60 8.03
C GLY A 65 20.48 2.81 6.50
N VAL A 66 19.30 2.75 5.88
CA VAL A 66 19.12 2.94 4.44
C VAL A 66 18.13 4.06 4.14
N SER A 67 18.16 4.60 2.92
CA SER A 67 17.15 5.58 2.50
C SER A 67 15.77 4.92 2.36
N LYS A 68 14.70 5.68 2.64
CA LYS A 68 13.31 5.23 2.36
C LYS A 68 13.16 4.74 0.92
N ARG A 69 13.78 5.44 -0.04
CA ARG A 69 13.76 5.05 -1.44
C ARG A 69 14.41 3.70 -1.69
N THR A 70 15.51 3.39 -1.01
CA THR A 70 16.17 2.07 -1.09
C THR A 70 15.20 0.98 -0.61
N LEU A 71 14.56 1.17 0.55
CA LEU A 71 13.57 0.24 1.08
C LEU A 71 12.39 0.04 0.11
N GLU A 72 11.86 1.12 -0.49
CA GLU A 72 10.79 1.03 -1.48
C GLU A 72 11.20 0.20 -2.72
N GLN A 73 12.43 0.34 -3.20
CA GLN A 73 12.93 -0.47 -4.33
C GLN A 73 12.98 -1.96 -3.96
N TRP A 74 13.36 -2.30 -2.73
CA TRP A 74 13.33 -3.69 -2.23
C TRP A 74 11.91 -4.20 -2.07
N GLU A 75 11.02 -3.40 -1.48
CA GLU A 75 9.63 -3.82 -1.26
C GLU A 75 8.87 -4.06 -2.58
N GLN A 76 9.21 -3.31 -3.62
CA GLN A 76 8.66 -3.45 -4.98
C GLN A 76 9.36 -4.55 -5.80
N GLY A 77 10.45 -5.16 -5.31
CA GLY A 77 11.23 -6.15 -6.04
C GLY A 77 12.02 -5.59 -7.22
N ARG A 78 12.26 -4.27 -7.27
CA ARG A 78 13.08 -3.63 -8.31
C ARG A 78 14.58 -3.78 -8.06
N ARG A 79 14.96 -3.99 -6.80
CA ARG A 79 16.34 -4.25 -6.35
C ARG A 79 16.33 -5.28 -5.23
N GLU A 80 17.43 -6.01 -5.12
CA GLU A 80 17.67 -6.92 -3.99
C GLU A 80 18.47 -6.22 -2.87
N PRO A 81 18.23 -6.56 -1.60
CA PRO A 81 19.07 -6.12 -0.50
C PRO A 81 20.48 -6.73 -0.59
N SER A 82 21.48 -6.00 -0.08
CA SER A 82 22.84 -6.54 0.06
C SER A 82 22.86 -7.73 1.01
N GLY A 83 23.91 -8.57 0.97
CA GLY A 83 24.02 -9.73 1.87
C GLY A 83 23.91 -9.36 3.36
N ALA A 84 24.53 -8.26 3.77
CA ALA A 84 24.40 -7.74 5.14
C ALA A 84 22.95 -7.32 5.46
N ALA A 85 22.28 -6.61 4.54
CA ALA A 85 20.89 -6.21 4.72
C ALA A 85 19.94 -7.42 4.78
N GLN A 86 20.19 -8.47 3.99
CA GLN A 86 19.41 -9.72 4.07
C GLN A 86 19.55 -10.39 5.43
N THR A 87 20.76 -10.39 6.02
CA THR A 87 20.98 -10.90 7.37
C THR A 87 20.21 -10.08 8.41
N LEU A 88 20.26 -8.74 8.34
CA LEU A 88 19.48 -7.87 9.23
C LEU A 88 17.98 -8.09 9.08
N LEU A 89 17.47 -8.26 7.86
CA LEU A 89 16.07 -8.56 7.60
C LEU A 89 15.63 -9.89 8.22
N LYS A 90 16.49 -10.92 8.19
CA LYS A 90 16.22 -12.21 8.87
C LYS A 90 16.18 -12.06 10.39
N ILE A 91 17.04 -11.22 10.96
CA ILE A 91 17.03 -10.90 12.39
C ILE A 91 15.72 -10.18 12.73
N ALA A 92 15.37 -9.13 11.98
CA ALA A 92 14.13 -8.38 12.13
C ALA A 92 12.87 -9.23 11.97
N GLU A 93 12.91 -10.28 11.14
CA GLU A 93 11.80 -11.22 10.97
C GLU A 93 11.55 -12.06 12.23
N ARG A 94 12.62 -12.44 12.94
CA ARG A 94 12.58 -13.25 14.17
C ARG A 94 12.38 -12.40 15.42
N HIS A 95 13.01 -11.22 15.44
CA HIS A 95 13.10 -10.29 16.56
C HIS A 95 12.71 -8.87 16.12
N PRO A 96 11.44 -8.64 15.77
CA PRO A 96 10.96 -7.32 15.33
C PRO A 96 11.15 -6.22 16.39
N GLU A 97 11.15 -6.59 17.68
CA GLU A 97 11.37 -5.71 18.82
C GLU A 97 12.69 -4.95 18.75
N VAL A 98 13.75 -5.57 18.22
CA VAL A 98 15.08 -4.94 18.09
C VAL A 98 15.04 -3.74 17.15
N LEU A 99 14.18 -3.75 16.13
CA LEU A 99 14.04 -2.60 15.24
C LEU A 99 13.30 -1.43 15.91
N LEU A 100 12.43 -1.70 16.90
CA LEU A 100 11.76 -0.66 17.66
C LEU A 100 12.73 0.06 18.58
N GLU A 101 13.68 -0.67 19.18
CA GLU A 101 14.74 -0.11 20.02
C GLU A 101 15.68 0.81 19.23
N VAL A 102 15.98 0.45 17.98
CA VAL A 102 16.87 1.23 17.10
C VAL A 102 16.14 2.39 16.41
N ALA A 103 14.82 2.29 16.21
CA ALA A 103 14.01 3.31 15.57
C ALA A 103 13.55 4.44 16.51
N GLY A 104 13.67 4.24 17.83
CA GLY A 104 13.44 5.27 18.86
C GLY A 104 14.62 6.21 19.00
#